data_AF-A0A3D1ARJ3-F1
#
_entry.id   AF-A0A3D1ARJ3-F1
#
_cell.length_a   1.000
_cell.length_b   1.000
_cell.length_c   1.000
_cell.angle_alpha   90.00
_cell.angle_beta   90.00
_cell.angle_gamma   90.00
#
_symmetry.space_group_name_H-M   'P 1'
#
loop_
_entity.id
_entity.type
_entity.pdbx_description
1 polymer ?
#
loop_
_entity_poly.entity_id
_entity_poly.type
_entity_poly.pdbx_seq_one_letter_code
_entity_poly.pdbx_strand_id
1 'polypeptide(L)'
;MLSGSRVVVPAIVYYELKRELLRANKSFGVARLDAFVAATPGRYLPLADEALRLAADLWARARQQGHATADSKALDIDVIIAAQALSFPAASEVTVATSNPKHLAQFVPAKNWSEIGF
;
A
#
# COMPACT_ATOMS: atom_id res chain seq x y z
N MET A 1 15.96 2.42 -22.92
CA MET A 1 14.50 2.47 -22.70
C MET A 1 14.29 2.46 -21.20
N LEU A 2 13.80 3.56 -20.62
CA LEU A 2 13.36 3.56 -19.22
C LEU A 2 12.18 2.58 -19.14
N SER A 3 12.24 1.62 -18.21
CA SER A 3 11.25 0.54 -18.16
C SER A 3 9.85 1.13 -17.94
N GLY A 4 8.82 0.57 -18.59
CA GLY A 4 7.43 1.07 -18.60
C GLY A 4 6.68 0.95 -17.27
N SER A 5 7.39 1.04 -16.14
CA SER A 5 6.88 0.86 -14.79
C SER A 5 6.20 2.12 -14.29
N ARG A 6 4.99 1.98 -13.74
CA ARG A 6 4.21 3.07 -13.16
C ARG A 6 4.23 2.99 -11.64
N VAL A 7 4.65 4.07 -10.99
CA VAL A 7 4.56 4.20 -9.53
C VAL A 7 3.16 4.68 -9.13
N VAL A 8 2.54 3.94 -8.21
CA VAL A 8 1.23 4.27 -7.62
C VAL A 8 1.33 4.37 -6.09
N VAL A 9 0.42 5.13 -5.50
CA VAL A 9 0.31 5.39 -4.06
C VAL A 9 -1.08 4.96 -3.62
N PRO A 10 -1.21 3.85 -2.88
CA PRO A 10 -2.48 3.43 -2.29
C PRO A 10 -3.02 4.50 -1.34
N ALA A 11 -4.32 4.78 -1.41
CA ALA A 11 -5.02 5.72 -0.54
C ALA A 11 -4.76 5.46 0.95
N ILE A 12 -4.65 4.19 1.38
CA ILE A 12 -4.37 3.86 2.78
C ILE A 12 -2.98 4.32 3.23
N VAL A 13 -1.96 4.22 2.36
CA VAL A 13 -0.59 4.70 2.63
C VAL A 13 -0.56 6.21 2.68
N TYR A 14 -1.27 6.87 1.75
CA TYR A 14 -1.42 8.32 1.77
C TYR A 14 -2.08 8.79 3.06
N TYR A 15 -3.17 8.14 3.50
CA TYR A 15 -3.83 8.43 4.77
C TYR A 15 -2.88 8.27 5.96
N GLU A 16 -2.15 7.15 6.03
CA GLU A 16 -1.26 6.87 7.15
C GLU A 16 -0.11 7.87 7.27
N LEU A 17 0.51 8.25 6.15
CA LEU A 17 1.54 9.28 6.14
C LEU A 17 0.95 10.65 6.48
N LYS A 18 -0.18 11.01 5.86
CA LYS A 18 -0.79 12.34 6.05
C LYS A 18 -1.26 12.54 7.49
N ARG A 19 -1.91 11.55 8.11
CA ARG A 19 -2.37 11.67 9.51
C ARG A 19 -1.21 11.90 10.48
N GLU A 20 -0.07 11.25 10.26
CA GLU A 20 1.09 11.37 11.15
C GLU A 20 1.81 12.70 10.96
N LEU A 21 1.95 13.14 9.70
CA LEU A 21 2.47 14.48 9.39
C LEU A 21 1.60 15.58 10.00
N LEU A 22 0.27 15.44 9.93
CA LEU A 22 -0.68 16.36 10.55
C LEU A 22 -0.57 16.34 12.08
N ARG A 23 -0.57 15.15 12.71
CA ARG A 23 -0.38 15.00 14.16
C ARG A 23 0.90 15.66 14.66
N ALA A 24 1.97 15.59 13.87
CA ALA A 24 3.26 16.18 14.16
C ALA A 24 3.42 17.65 13.71
N ASN A 25 2.35 18.30 13.22
CA ASN A 25 2.36 19.67 12.69
C ASN A 25 3.42 19.91 11.60
N LYS A 26 3.72 18.91 10.78
CA LYS A 26 4.71 18.97 9.69
C LYS A 26 4.08 19.46 8.39
N SER A 27 3.63 20.71 8.36
CA SER A 27 2.95 21.33 7.21
C SER A 27 3.74 21.20 5.90
N PHE A 28 5.07 21.38 5.94
CA PHE A 28 5.92 21.18 4.78
C PHE A 28 5.91 19.74 4.26
N GLY A 29 5.86 18.75 5.16
CA GLY A 29 5.74 17.34 4.79
C GLY A 29 4.40 17.01 4.13
N VAL A 30 3.31 17.57 4.65
CA VAL A 30 1.97 17.44 4.05
C VAL A 30 1.96 17.99 2.63
N ALA A 31 2.50 19.19 2.43
CA ALA A 31 2.58 19.81 1.10
C ALA A 31 3.40 18.96 0.11
N ARG A 32 4.52 18.37 0.56
CA ARG A 32 5.33 17.48 -0.28
C ARG A 32 4.62 16.18 -0.64
N LEU A 33 3.88 15.58 0.30
CA LEU A 33 3.09 14.38 0.03
C LEU A 33 1.98 14.68 -1.00
N ASP A 34 1.25 15.77 -0.82
CA ASP A 34 0.18 16.20 -1.73
C ASP A 34 0.72 16.49 -3.13
N ALA A 35 1.83 17.23 -3.21
CA ALA A 35 2.51 17.50 -4.48
C ALA A 35 3.03 16.22 -5.15
N PHE A 36 3.61 15.29 -4.38
CA PHE A 36 4.08 14.02 -4.91
C PHE A 36 2.94 13.23 -5.54
N VAL A 37 1.78 13.12 -4.88
CA VAL A 37 0.63 12.38 -5.41
C VAL A 37 0.04 13.08 -6.64
N ALA A 38 -0.04 14.41 -6.65
CA ALA A 38 -0.60 15.19 -7.75
C ALA A 38 0.31 15.27 -9.00
N ALA A 39 1.62 15.05 -8.84
CA ALA A 39 2.60 15.23 -9.92
C ALA A 39 2.47 14.26 -11.11
N THR A 40 1.67 13.19 -11.00
CA THR A 40 1.42 12.28 -12.13
C THR A 40 -0.03 11.80 -12.13
N PRO A 41 -0.76 11.94 -13.25
CA PRO A 41 -2.13 11.46 -13.36
C PRO A 41 -2.28 9.99 -12.96
N GLY A 42 -3.19 9.75 -12.02
CA GLY A 42 -3.48 8.44 -11.43
C GLY A 42 -2.31 7.80 -10.68
N ARG A 43 -1.36 8.59 -10.17
CA ARG A 43 -0.43 8.11 -9.13
C ARG A 43 -1.19 7.78 -7.86
N TYR A 44 -2.28 8.48 -7.54
CA TYR A 44 -3.17 8.11 -6.46
C TYR A 44 -4.06 6.92 -6.85
N LEU A 45 -4.10 5.88 -6.01
CA LEU A 45 -5.02 4.75 -6.13
C LEU A 45 -6.09 4.84 -5.02
N PRO A 46 -7.35 5.22 -5.35
CA PRO A 46 -8.45 5.26 -4.39
C PRO A 46 -8.67 3.92 -3.69
N LEU A 47 -9.18 3.98 -2.45
CA LEU A 47 -9.62 2.79 -1.74
C LEU A 47 -11.05 2.45 -2.15
N ALA A 48 -11.21 1.40 -2.94
CA ALA A 48 -12.51 0.92 -3.40
C ALA A 48 -13.14 -0.07 -2.39
N ASP A 49 -14.46 -0.21 -2.45
CA ASP A 49 -15.21 -1.13 -1.59
C ASP A 49 -14.75 -2.58 -1.76
N GLU A 50 -14.41 -2.99 -2.98
CA GLU A 50 -13.90 -4.32 -3.29
C GLU A 50 -12.57 -4.59 -2.58
N ALA A 51 -11.68 -3.59 -2.54
CA ALA A 51 -10.41 -3.70 -1.82
C ALA A 51 -10.63 -3.80 -0.31
N LEU A 52 -11.61 -3.10 0.25
CA LEU A 52 -11.98 -3.22 1.67
C LEU A 52 -12.53 -4.61 2.00
N ARG A 53 -13.42 -5.15 1.17
CA ARG A 53 -13.99 -6.50 1.34
C ARG A 53 -12.89 -7.56 1.24
N LEU A 54 -12.00 -7.43 0.26
CA LEU A 54 -10.85 -8.32 0.11
C LEU A 54 -9.89 -8.22 1.30
N ALA A 55 -9.62 -7.02 1.81
CA ALA A 55 -8.77 -6.84 2.99
C ALA A 55 -9.35 -7.57 4.22
N ALA A 56 -10.66 -7.52 4.43
CA ALA A 56 -11.32 -8.23 5.53
C ALA A 56 -11.14 -9.76 5.42
N ASP A 57 -11.28 -10.31 4.22
CA ASP A 57 -11.08 -11.74 3.94
C ASP A 57 -9.62 -12.16 4.14
N LEU A 58 -8.66 -11.41 3.58
CA LEU A 58 -7.23 -11.65 3.77
C LEU A 58 -6.82 -11.61 5.25
N TRP A 59 -7.32 -10.62 5.99
CA TRP A 59 -7.04 -10.46 7.42
C TRP A 59 -7.53 -11.64 8.24
N ALA A 60 -8.76 -12.11 7.96
CA ALA A 60 -9.36 -13.24 8.64
C ALA A 60 -8.58 -14.54 8.35
N ARG A 61 -8.26 -14.79 7.08
CA ARG A 61 -7.51 -15.99 6.66
C ARG A 61 -6.12 -16.04 7.28
N ALA A 62 -5.38 -14.94 7.25
CA ALA A 62 -4.04 -14.86 7.83
C ALA A 62 -4.05 -15.23 9.32
N ARG A 63 -5.05 -14.73 10.07
CA ARG A 63 -5.20 -15.05 11.49
C ARG A 63 -5.62 -16.49 11.75
N GLN A 64 -6.58 -17.01 10.99
CA GLN A 64 -7.01 -18.41 11.10
C GLN A 64 -5.85 -19.40 10.83
N GLN A 65 -4.89 -18.99 10.02
CA GLN A 65 -3.70 -19.79 9.67
C GLN A 65 -2.49 -19.54 10.59
N GLY A 66 -2.60 -18.65 11.59
CA GLY A 66 -1.50 -18.32 12.51
C GLY A 66 -0.44 -17.38 11.94
N HIS A 67 -0.75 -16.64 10.88
CA HIS A 67 0.14 -15.73 10.15
C HIS A 67 -0.27 -14.25 10.27
N ALA A 68 -0.76 -13.83 11.44
CA ALA A 68 -1.15 -12.43 11.68
C ALA A 68 0.03 -11.47 11.43
N THR A 69 -0.21 -10.39 10.67
CA THR A 69 0.80 -9.36 10.33
C THR A 69 0.82 -8.17 11.26
N ALA A 70 -0.22 -8.02 12.10
CA ALA A 70 -0.33 -6.99 13.11
C ALA A 70 -0.97 -7.54 14.39
N ASP A 71 -0.89 -6.77 15.48
CA ASP A 71 -1.61 -7.07 16.73
C ASP A 71 -3.13 -7.15 16.51
N SER A 72 -3.84 -7.96 17.31
CA SER A 72 -5.30 -8.08 17.26
C SER A 72 -6.07 -6.77 17.42
N LYS A 73 -5.49 -5.78 18.12
CA LYS A 73 -6.07 -4.46 18.39
C LYS A 73 -5.67 -3.41 17.36
N ALA A 74 -4.71 -3.72 16.49
CA ALA A 74 -4.25 -2.82 15.44
C ALA A 74 -5.05 -3.01 14.16
N LEU A 75 -5.30 -1.90 13.44
CA LEU A 75 -5.75 -1.99 12.06
C LEU A 75 -4.57 -2.45 11.20
N ASP A 76 -4.74 -3.58 10.51
CA ASP A 76 -3.69 -4.24 9.75
C ASP A 76 -3.54 -3.57 8.37
N ILE A 77 -2.77 -2.48 8.33
CA ILE A 77 -2.59 -1.67 7.12
C ILE A 77 -1.91 -2.48 6.01
N ASP A 78 -0.99 -3.39 6.34
CA ASP A 78 -0.32 -4.27 5.38
C ASP A 78 -1.35 -5.08 4.56
N VAL A 79 -2.39 -5.60 5.22
CA VAL A 79 -3.46 -6.33 4.55
C VAL A 79 -4.26 -5.43 3.61
N ILE A 80 -4.53 -4.18 4.00
CA ILE A 80 -5.25 -3.22 3.14
C ILE A 80 -4.38 -2.84 1.92
N ILE A 81 -3.07 -2.67 2.11
CA ILE A 81 -2.12 -2.43 1.00
C ILE A 81 -2.15 -3.62 0.03
N ALA A 82 -2.04 -4.85 0.55
CA ALA A 82 -2.10 -6.06 -0.26
C ALA A 82 -3.42 -6.15 -1.04
N ALA A 83 -4.56 -5.87 -0.40
CA ALA A 83 -5.86 -5.89 -1.06
C ALA A 83 -5.99 -4.82 -2.15
N GLN A 84 -5.49 -3.59 -1.93
CA GLN A 84 -5.46 -2.55 -2.97
C GLN A 84 -4.58 -2.95 -4.15
N ALA A 85 -3.44 -3.61 -3.89
CA ALA A 85 -2.55 -4.10 -4.94
C ALA A 85 -3.18 -5.24 -5.75
N LEU A 86 -3.84 -6.19 -5.09
CA LEU A 86 -4.56 -7.30 -5.73
C LEU A 86 -5.82 -6.85 -6.49
N SER A 87 -6.44 -5.75 -6.06
CA SER A 87 -7.60 -5.15 -6.74
C SER A 87 -7.19 -4.25 -7.92
N PHE A 88 -5.89 -4.05 -8.14
CA PHE A 88 -5.40 -3.27 -9.27
C PHE A 88 -5.62 -4.05 -10.58
N PRO A 89 -5.87 -3.37 -11.72
CA PRO A 89 -6.25 -4.05 -12.97
C PRO A 89 -5.32 -5.21 -13.35
N ALA A 90 -5.92 -6.39 -13.61
CA ALA A 90 -5.23 -7.67 -13.81
C ALA A 90 -4.22 -7.73 -14.97
N ALA A 91 -4.29 -6.78 -15.91
CA ALA A 91 -3.32 -6.66 -17.00
C ALA A 91 -1.94 -6.11 -16.55
N SER A 92 -1.80 -5.72 -15.28
CA SER A 92 -0.55 -5.15 -14.74
C SER A 92 0.12 -6.12 -13.79
N GLU A 93 1.43 -6.32 -13.95
CA GLU A 93 2.24 -6.93 -12.90
C GLU A 93 2.45 -5.90 -11.78
N VAL A 94 1.97 -6.22 -10.57
CA VAL A 94 2.01 -5.32 -9.42
C VAL A 94 3.01 -5.84 -8.40
N THR A 95 3.94 -4.99 -7.98
CA THR A 95 4.86 -5.25 -6.87
C THR A 95 4.73 -4.13 -5.83
N VAL A 96 4.54 -4.50 -4.58
CA VAL A 96 4.56 -3.57 -3.45
C VAL A 96 6.01 -3.29 -3.04
N ALA A 97 6.45 -2.05 -3.16
CA ALA A 97 7.73 -1.61 -2.62
C ALA A 97 7.60 -1.34 -1.11
N THR A 98 8.36 -2.06 -0.30
CA THR A 98 8.25 -1.99 1.17
C THR A 98 9.59 -2.29 1.85
N SER A 99 9.81 -1.75 3.05
CA SER A 99 10.91 -2.15 3.93
C SER A 99 10.59 -3.44 4.71
N ASN A 100 9.33 -3.89 4.73
CA ASN A 100 8.90 -5.11 5.41
C ASN A 100 8.24 -6.11 4.44
N PRO A 101 9.01 -6.68 3.50
CA PRO A 101 8.46 -7.60 2.50
C PRO A 101 7.88 -8.87 3.13
N LYS A 102 8.36 -9.30 4.31
CA LYS A 102 7.89 -10.53 4.97
C LYS A 102 6.40 -10.49 5.31
N HIS A 103 5.87 -9.34 5.72
CA HIS A 103 4.44 -9.22 6.06
C HIS A 103 3.55 -9.28 4.81
N LEU A 104 3.99 -8.67 3.72
CA LEU A 104 3.21 -8.50 2.49
C LEU A 104 3.36 -9.65 1.50
N ALA A 105 4.52 -10.31 1.47
CA ALA A 105 4.86 -11.36 0.50
C ALA A 105 3.96 -12.59 0.58
N GLN A 106 3.25 -12.80 1.71
CA GLN A 106 2.26 -13.87 1.83
C GLN A 106 0.96 -13.58 1.06
N PHE A 107 0.71 -12.31 0.69
CA PHE A 107 -0.51 -11.88 0.00
C PHE A 107 -0.24 -11.42 -1.43
N VAL A 108 0.86 -10.72 -1.67
CA VAL A 108 1.15 -10.02 -2.93
C VAL A 108 2.66 -9.94 -3.16
N PRO A 109 3.15 -9.90 -4.42
CA PRO A 109 4.57 -9.65 -4.66
C PRO A 109 5.03 -8.39 -3.95
N ALA A 110 6.02 -8.53 -3.07
CA ALA A 110 6.54 -7.45 -2.24
C ALA A 110 8.07 -7.52 -2.20
N LYS A 111 8.74 -6.38 -2.41
CA LYS A 111 10.19 -6.29 -2.51
C LYS A 111 10.70 -5.01 -1.85
N ASN A 112 11.97 -5.00 -1.45
CA ASN A 112 12.64 -3.75 -1.12
C ASN A 112 12.73 -2.87 -2.38
N TRP A 113 12.66 -1.55 -2.21
CA TRP A 113 12.80 -0.61 -3.33
C TRP A 113 14.09 -0.81 -4.12
N SER A 114 15.20 -1.16 -3.45
CA SER A 114 16.49 -1.43 -4.12
C SER A 114 16.48 -2.67 -5.02
N GLU A 115 15.48 -3.53 -4.90
CA GLU A 115 15.33 -4.77 -5.67
C GLU A 115 14.39 -4.61 -6.88
N ILE A 116 13.83 -3.41 -7.08
CA ILE A 116 12.92 -3.08 -8.18
C ILE A 116 13.71 -2.32 -9.25
N GLY A 117 13.78 -2.88 -10.46
CA GLY A 117 14.37 -2.20 -11.61
C GLY A 117 13.43 -1.12 -12.17
N PHE A 118 13.95 0.08 -12.43
CA PHE A 118 13.28 1.19 -13.09
C PHE A 118 14.01 1.58 -14.38
#